data_AF-A0A4S2QXC8-F1
#
_entry.id   AF-A0A4S2QXC8-F1
#
_cell.length_a   1.000
_cell.length_b   1.000
_cell.length_c   1.000
_cell.angle_alpha   90.00
_cell.angle_beta   90.00
_cell.angle_gamma   90.00
#
_symmetry.space_group_name_H-M   'P 1'
#
loop_
_entity.id
_entity.type
_entity.pdbx_description
1 polymer ?
#
loop_
_entity_poly.entity_id
_entity_poly.type
_entity_poly.pdbx_seq_one_letter_code
_entity_poly.pdbx_strand_id
1 'polypeptide(L)' 'LLEQLDERDRLILRLRFGQEKTQAEIGAELGISQMQVSRLLSRTLTRLRAGMLSV' A
#
# COMPACT_ATOMS: atom_id res chain seq x y z
N LEU A 1 -10.40 7.73 -6.30
CA LEU A 1 -9.61 7.50 -5.06
C LEU A 1 -8.24 6.86 -5.34
N LEU A 2 -8.17 5.73 -6.04
CA LEU A 2 -6.90 5.07 -6.37
C LEU A 2 -5.98 5.91 -7.28
N GLU A 3 -6.53 6.66 -8.23
CA GLU A 3 -5.77 7.55 -9.11
C GLU A 3 -5.09 8.72 -8.37
N GLN A 4 -5.55 9.04 -7.16
CA GLN A 4 -4.96 10.11 -6.33
C GLN A 4 -3.80 9.62 -5.45
N LEU A 5 -3.52 8.31 -5.47
CA LEU A 5 -2.36 7.76 -4.79
C LEU A 5 -1.10 8.03 -5.62
N ASP A 6 0.04 8.16 -4.94
CA ASP A 6 1.31 8.18 -5.64
C ASP A 6 1.61 6.79 -6.26
N GLU A 7 2.59 6.75 -7.15
CA GLU A 7 2.94 5.52 -7.87
C GLU A 7 3.43 4.42 -6.91
N ARG A 8 4.09 4.79 -5.81
CA ARG A 8 4.64 3.85 -4.85
C ARG A 8 3.53 3.16 -4.05
N ASP A 9 2.56 3.91 -3.58
CA ASP A 9 1.41 3.40 -2.85
C ASP A 9 0.57 2.48 -3.76
N ARG A 10 0.36 2.87 -5.03
CA ARG A 10 -0.30 2.02 -6.03
C ARG A 10 0.46 0.71 -6.26
N LEU A 11 1.79 0.78 -6.40
CA LEU A 11 2.64 -0.40 -6.55
C LEU A 11 2.50 -1.34 -5.34
N ILE A 12 2.58 -0.81 -4.13
CA ILE A 12 2.47 -1.61 -2.90
C ILE A 12 1.08 -2.27 -2.77
N LEU A 13 0.01 -1.56 -3.13
CA LEU A 13 -1.34 -2.14 -3.18
C LEU A 13 -1.44 -3.26 -4.21
N ARG A 14 -0.88 -3.07 -5.41
CA ARG A 14 -0.86 -4.08 -6.47
C ARG A 14 -0.11 -5.33 -6.03
N LEU A 15 1.05 -5.18 -5.40
CA LEU A 15 1.82 -6.31 -4.88
C LEU A 15 1.06 -7.03 -3.76
N ARG A 16 0.44 -6.29 -2.83
CA ARG A 16 -0.24 -6.89 -1.67
C ARG A 16 -1.56 -7.56 -2.02
N PHE A 17 -2.40 -6.89 -2.82
CA PHE A 17 -3.80 -7.29 -3.05
C PHE A 17 -4.04 -7.80 -4.47
N GLY A 18 -3.19 -7.46 -5.43
CA GLY A 18 -3.27 -7.98 -6.80
C GLY A 18 -2.39 -9.22 -7.02
N GLN A 19 -1.25 -9.32 -6.32
CA GLN A 19 -0.31 -10.44 -6.43
C GLN A 19 -0.16 -11.23 -5.12
N GLU A 20 -0.93 -10.88 -4.09
CA GLU A 20 -1.00 -11.58 -2.80
C GLU A 20 0.33 -11.67 -2.01
N LYS A 21 1.38 -10.95 -2.41
CA LYS A 21 2.68 -10.93 -1.73
C LYS A 21 2.56 -10.49 -0.29
N THR A 22 3.23 -11.17 0.62
CA THR A 22 3.37 -10.77 2.02
C THR A 22 4.12 -9.44 2.12
N GLN A 23 3.94 -8.72 3.22
CA GLN A 23 4.68 -7.46 3.44
C GLN A 23 6.20 -7.67 3.51
N ALA A 24 6.65 -8.87 3.91
CA ALA A 24 8.06 -9.24 3.91
C ALA A 24 8.61 -9.40 2.48
N GLU A 25 7.88 -10.11 1.61
CA GLU A 25 8.25 -10.24 0.20
C GLU A 25 8.25 -8.90 -0.53
N ILE A 26 7.26 -8.04 -0.26
CA ILE A 26 7.22 -6.68 -0.80
C ILE A 26 8.43 -5.87 -0.30
N GLY A 27 8.78 -6.02 0.98
CA GLY A 27 9.95 -5.34 1.55
C GLY A 27 11.24 -5.76 0.86
N ALA A 28 11.43 -7.06 0.68
CA ALA A 28 12.58 -7.61 -0.04
C ALA A 28 12.63 -7.11 -1.50
N GLU A 29 11.50 -7.11 -2.21
CA GLU A 29 11.42 -6.67 -3.61
C GLU A 29 11.69 -5.16 -3.77
N LEU A 30 11.26 -4.34 -2.82
CA LEU A 30 11.42 -2.88 -2.86
C LEU A 30 12.67 -2.37 -2.12
N GLY A 31 13.50 -3.25 -1.57
CA GLY A 31 14.70 -2.90 -0.82
C GLY A 31 14.43 -2.13 0.49
N ILE A 32 13.30 -2.42 1.15
CA ILE A 32 12.86 -1.75 2.39
C ILE A 32 12.41 -2.76 3.43
N SER A 33 12.38 -2.37 4.71
CA SER A 33 11.91 -3.28 5.76
C SER A 33 10.42 -3.58 5.61
N GLN A 34 10.01 -4.80 6.01
CA GLN A 34 8.60 -5.18 6.12
C GLN A 34 7.82 -4.18 7.00
N MET A 35 8.44 -3.67 8.08
CA MET A 35 7.84 -2.63 8.93
C MET A 35 7.58 -1.33 8.16
N GLN A 36 8.47 -0.93 7.26
CA GLN A 36 8.22 0.23 6.40
C GLN A 36 7.04 -0.02 5.45
N VAL A 37 6.95 -1.22 4.85
CA VAL A 37 5.80 -1.61 4.03
C VAL A 37 4.50 -1.54 4.83
N SER A 38 4.48 -2.06 6.06
CA SER A 38 3.33 -2.03 6.96
C SER A 38 2.84 -0.59 7.24
N ARG A 39 3.77 0.34 7.51
CA ARG A 39 3.43 1.76 7.72
C ARG A 39 2.86 2.41 6.47
N LEU A 40 3.43 2.13 5.30
CA LEU A 40 2.94 2.65 4.02
C LEU A 40 1.53 2.14 3.75
N LEU A 41 1.30 0.82 3.82
CA LEU A 41 -0.02 0.22 3.65
C LEU A 41 -1.06 0.80 4.61
N SER A 42 -0.73 0.90 5.91
CA SER A 42 -1.64 1.47 6.90
C SER A 42 -2.06 2.89 6.52
N ARG A 43 -1.10 3.76 6.17
CA ARG A 43 -1.38 5.14 5.75
C ARG A 43 -2.24 5.20 4.49
N THR A 44 -1.91 4.43 3.46
CA THR A 44 -2.65 4.38 2.20
C THR A 44 -4.09 3.91 2.43
N LEU A 45 -4.29 2.83 3.20
CA LEU A 45 -5.61 2.30 3.52
C LEU A 45 -6.44 3.27 4.37
N THR A 46 -5.83 3.97 5.34
CA THR A 46 -6.52 5.03 6.09
C THR A 46 -7.01 6.14 5.17
N ARG A 47 -6.18 6.60 4.23
CA ARG A 47 -6.57 7.64 3.25
C ARG A 47 -7.70 7.16 2.35
N LEU A 48 -7.62 5.94 1.82
CA LEU A 48 -8.66 5.36 0.99
C LEU A 48 -9.99 5.24 1.76
N ARG A 49 -9.94 4.74 3.00
CA ARG A 49 -11.11 4.65 3.87
C ARG A 49 -11.75 6.01 4.13
N ALA A 50 -10.95 7.04 4.43
CA ALA A 50 -11.46 8.38 4.65
C ALA A 50 -12.18 8.93 3.40
N GLY A 51 -11.60 8.75 2.21
CA GLY A 51 -12.21 9.18 0.95
C GLY A 51 -13.46 8.39 0.55
N MET A 52 -13.65 7.16 1.05
CA MET A 52 -14.89 6.40 0.87
C MET A 52 -16.02 6.83 1.81
N LEU A 53 -15.68 7.40 2.97
CA LEU A 53 -16.63 7.85 3.99
C LEU A 53 -17.03 9.32 3.84
N SER A 54 -16.32 10.07 3.00
CA SER A 54 -16.61 11.49 2.72
C SER A 54 -17.66 11.67 1.61
N VAL A 55 -18.66 10.79 1.53
CA VAL A 55 -19.80 10.87 0.59
C VAL A 55 -20.90 11.74 1.19
#